data_AF-A0A132NJX3-F1
#
_entry.id   AF-A0A132NJX3-F1
#
_cell.length_a   1.000
_cell.length_b   1.000
_cell.length_c   1.000
_cell.angle_alpha   90.00
_cell.angle_beta   90.00
_cell.angle_gamma   90.00
#
_symmetry.space_group_name_H-M   'P 1'
#
loop_
_entity.id
_entity.type
_entity.pdbx_description
1 polymer ?
#
loop_
_entity_poly.entity_id
_entity_poly.type
_entity_poly.pdbx_seq_one_letter_code
_entity_poly.pdbx_strand_id
1 'polypeptide(L)' 'MGPVGEVRLTGITHDSRQVRPGDLYAALPGRRFHGADFAAEAARRGAVAILTSPDGAERARATGLPVLTVPDPRARL' A
#
# COMPACT_ATOMS: atom_id res chain seq x y z
N MET A 1 -19.72 -12.16 -3.58
CA MET A 1 -18.31 -11.76 -3.83
C MET A 1 -18.30 -11.12 -5.21
N GLY A 2 -18.14 -9.80 -5.30
CA GLY A 2 -18.13 -9.09 -6.60
C GLY A 2 -16.96 -9.54 -7.46
N PRO A 3 -16.95 -9.23 -8.77
CA PRO A 3 -15.83 -9.57 -9.63
C PRO A 3 -14.54 -9.00 -9.05
N VAL A 4 -13.56 -9.87 -8.81
CA VAL A 4 -12.20 -9.46 -8.51
C VAL A 4 -11.64 -8.84 -9.78
N GLY A 5 -11.55 -7.51 -9.80
CA GLY A 5 -10.88 -6.78 -10.87
C GLY A 5 -9.41 -7.18 -10.92
N GLU A 6 -8.91 -7.48 -12.11
CA GLU A 6 -7.49 -7.75 -12.32
C GLU A 6 -6.71 -6.44 -12.18
N VAL A 7 -5.80 -6.36 -11.20
CA VAL A 7 -4.91 -5.20 -11.03
C VAL A 7 -3.51 -5.60 -11.45
N ARG A 8 -2.99 -4.99 -12.51
CA ARG A 8 -1.60 -5.20 -12.95
C ARG A 8 -0.67 -4.30 -12.16
N LEU A 9 0.32 -4.91 -11.51
CA LEU A 9 1.40 -4.22 -10.83
C LEU A 9 2.62 -4.13 -11.76
N THR A 10 3.15 -2.93 -11.97
CA THR A 10 4.35 -2.71 -12.79
C THR A 10 5.60 -2.47 -11.95
N GLY A 11 5.44 -2.31 -10.64
CA GLY A 11 6.52 -2.08 -9.70
C GLY A 11 6.04 -2.18 -8.25
N ILE A 12 6.99 -2.07 -7.33
CA ILE A 12 6.74 -2.03 -5.88
C ILE A 12 7.72 -1.07 -5.23
N THR A 13 7.23 -0.24 -4.31
CA THR A 13 8.09 0.62 -3.49
C THR A 13 7.50 0.83 -2.09
N HIS A 14 8.36 0.98 -1.10
CA HIS A 14 7.97 1.36 0.27
C HIS A 14 8.19 2.86 0.56
N ASP A 15 8.80 3.59 -0.38
CA ASP A 15 8.94 5.04 -0.31
C ASP A 15 7.81 5.69 -1.11
N SER A 16 6.84 6.28 -0.41
CA SER A 16 5.68 6.93 -1.02
C SER A 16 6.07 8.02 -2.02
N ARG A 17 7.24 8.65 -1.84
CA ARG A 17 7.75 9.70 -2.73
C ARG A 17 8.21 9.17 -4.08
N GLN A 18 8.56 7.89 -4.14
CA GLN A 18 9.05 7.22 -5.36
C GLN A 18 7.97 6.45 -6.12
N VAL A 19 6.74 6.41 -5.59
CA VAL A 19 5.61 5.76 -6.25
C VAL A 19 5.43 6.32 -7.66
N ARG A 20 5.26 5.41 -8.60
CA ARG A 20 4.89 5.68 -9.99
C ARG A 20 3.52 5.08 -10.31
N PRO A 21 2.82 5.59 -11.34
CA PRO A 21 1.59 4.97 -11.83
C PRO A 21 1.78 3.47 -12.10
N GLY A 22 0.94 2.64 -11.49
CA GLY A 22 0.99 1.18 -11.61
C GLY A 22 1.75 0.45 -10.49
N ASP A 23 2.34 1.17 -9.54
CA ASP A 23 3.08 0.56 -8.44
C ASP A 23 2.17 0.01 -7.32
N LEU A 24 2.64 -1.03 -6.66
CA LEU A 24 2.20 -1.43 -5.32
C LEU A 24 2.96 -0.58 -4.28
N TYR A 25 2.23 0.13 -3.42
CA TYR A 25 2.85 0.82 -2.30
C TYR A 25 2.92 -0.08 -1.05
N ALA A 26 4.13 -0.39 -0.59
CA ALA A 26 4.39 -1.15 0.63
C ALA A 26 4.44 -0.21 1.86
N ALA A 27 3.28 0.03 2.44
CA ALA A 27 3.05 0.85 3.62
C ALA A 27 3.46 0.13 4.93
N LEU A 28 4.75 -0.13 5.09
CA LEU A 28 5.29 -0.91 6.21
C LEU A 28 5.32 -0.09 7.52
N PRO A 29 5.09 -0.72 8.70
CA PRO A 29 5.28 -0.04 9.99
C PRO A 29 6.73 0.42 10.10
N GLY A 30 7.05 1.63 10.57
CA GLY A 30 8.42 2.14 10.71
C GLY A 30 8.80 2.40 12.16
N ARG A 31 10.09 2.71 12.41
CA ARG A 31 10.57 3.07 13.77
C ARG A 31 10.07 4.44 14.25
N ARG A 32 9.76 5.35 13.31
CA ARG A 32 9.33 6.73 13.58
C ARG A 32 7.90 7.01 13.11
N PHE A 33 7.55 6.49 11.93
CA PHE A 33 6.24 6.69 11.30
C PHE A 33 5.78 5.37 10.71
N HIS A 34 4.48 5.17 10.59
CA HIS A 34 3.93 4.02 9.88
C HIS A 34 3.73 4.38 8.42
N GLY A 35 4.12 3.52 7.48
CA GLY A 35 3.93 3.78 6.05
C GLY A 35 2.47 4.06 5.65
N ALA A 36 1.49 3.58 6.42
CA ALA A 36 0.08 3.78 6.16
C ALA A 36 -0.35 5.25 6.35
N ASP A 37 0.42 6.03 7.11
CA ASP A 37 0.23 7.49 7.23
C ASP A 37 0.45 8.21 5.88
N PHE A 38 1.18 7.59 4.95
CA PHE A 38 1.47 8.13 3.63
C PHE A 38 0.65 7.47 2.50
N ALA A 39 -0.34 6.64 2.85
CA ALA A 39 -1.18 5.92 1.87
C ALA A 39 -1.89 6.86 0.89
N ALA A 40 -2.42 7.98 1.39
CA ALA A 40 -3.09 8.98 0.54
C ALA A 40 -2.12 9.63 -0.48
N GLU A 41 -0.87 9.87 -0.08
CA GLU A 41 0.14 10.41 -0.99
C GLU A 41 0.54 9.40 -2.06
N ALA A 42 0.72 8.12 -1.68
CA ALA A 42 0.99 7.06 -2.63
C ALA A 42 -0.16 6.90 -3.64
N ALA A 43 -1.41 6.95 -3.19
CA ALA A 43 -2.58 6.90 -4.06
C ALA A 43 -2.59 8.07 -5.07
N ARG A 44 -2.32 9.30 -4.60
CA ARG A 44 -2.22 10.49 -5.49
C ARG A 44 -1.13 10.35 -6.55
N ARG A 45 -0.05 9.63 -6.27
CA ARG A 45 1.06 9.40 -7.21
C ARG A 45 0.81 8.26 -8.20
N GLY A 46 -0.28 7.52 -8.04
CA GLY A 46 -0.69 6.47 -8.97
C GLY A 46 -0.41 5.04 -8.48
N ALA A 47 -0.22 4.84 -7.17
CA ALA A 47 -0.29 3.50 -6.63
C ALA A 47 -1.65 2.88 -6.97
N VAL A 48 -1.65 1.62 -7.40
CA VAL A 48 -2.88 0.90 -7.78
C VAL A 48 -3.33 -0.09 -6.71
N ALA A 49 -2.48 -0.34 -5.71
CA ALA A 49 -2.77 -1.15 -4.53
C ALA A 49 -1.84 -0.75 -3.38
N ILE A 50 -2.22 -1.13 -2.16
CA ILE A 50 -1.43 -0.90 -0.95
C ILE A 50 -1.23 -2.21 -0.20
N LEU A 51 0.02 -2.49 0.21
CA LEU A 51 0.36 -3.57 1.13
C LEU A 51 0.70 -2.99 2.50
N THR A 52 0.09 -3.50 3.57
CA THR A 52 0.30 -2.97 4.92
C THR A 52 0.09 -4.03 6.01
N SER A 53 0.41 -3.68 7.26
CA SER A 53 0.09 -4.48 8.45
C SER A 53 -1.35 -4.24 8.93
N PRO A 54 -1.92 -5.10 9.79
CA PRO A 54 -3.25 -4.90 10.35
C PRO A 54 -3.46 -3.49 10.95
N ASP A 55 -2.45 -2.97 11.66
CA ASP A 55 -2.48 -1.63 12.26
C ASP A 55 -2.58 -0.49 11.24
N GLY A 56 -2.17 -0.73 9.99
CA GLY A 56 -2.24 0.22 8.88
C GLY A 56 -3.49 0.07 8.01
N ALA A 57 -4.29 -0.99 8.20
CA ALA A 57 -5.33 -1.38 7.25
C ALA A 57 -6.43 -0.33 7.07
N GLU A 58 -6.94 0.26 8.15
CA GLU A 58 -7.95 1.32 8.11
C GLU A 58 -7.47 2.54 7.30
N ARG A 59 -6.26 3.03 7.60
CA ARG A 59 -5.62 4.16 6.90
C ARG A 59 -5.41 3.87 5.41
N ALA A 60 -5.00 2.65 5.08
CA ALA A 60 -4.84 2.23 3.68
C ALA A 60 -6.20 2.15 2.95
N ARG A 61 -7.24 1.60 3.60
CA ARG A 61 -8.58 1.46 3.02
C ARG A 61 -9.25 2.80 2.74
N ALA A 62 -8.93 3.84 3.52
CA ALA A 62 -9.42 5.20 3.29
C ALA A 62 -9.02 5.78 1.92
N THR A 63 -8.05 5.19 1.21
CA THR A 63 -7.67 5.60 -0.15
C THR A 63 -8.63 5.12 -1.23
N GLY A 64 -9.50 4.14 -0.94
CA GLY A 64 -10.34 3.46 -1.92
C GLY A 64 -9.59 2.45 -2.81
N LEU A 65 -8.27 2.30 -2.63
CA LEU A 65 -7.49 1.31 -3.36
C LEU A 65 -7.64 -0.09 -2.72
N PRO A 66 -7.40 -1.17 -3.50
CA PRO A 66 -7.23 -2.50 -2.96
C PRO A 66 -6.13 -2.56 -1.89
N VAL A 67 -6.44 -3.18 -0.75
CA VAL A 67 -5.50 -3.30 0.38
C VAL A 67 -5.19 -4.76 0.69
N LEU A 68 -3.91 -5.10 0.58
CA LEU A 68 -3.34 -6.37 0.99
C LEU A 68 -2.82 -6.21 2.43
N THR A 69 -3.43 -6.93 3.38
CA THR A 69 -3.00 -6.90 4.78
C THR A 69 -2.16 -8.13 5.09
N VAL A 70 -0.95 -7.93 5.62
CA VAL A 70 -0.01 -9.01 5.99
C VAL A 70 0.39 -8.82 7.45
N PRO A 71 0.33 -9.86 8.31
CA PRO A 71 0.66 -9.72 9.74
C PRO A 71 2.09 -9.24 10.00
N ASP A 72 3.04 -9.66 9.16
CA ASP A 72 4.47 -9.31 9.26
C ASP A 72 5.06 -9.01 7.87
N PRO A 73 4.77 -7.84 7.30
CA PRO A 73 5.20 -7.54 5.94
C PRO A 73 6.72 -7.32 5.87
N ARG A 74 7.37 -6.89 6.97
CA ARG A 74 8.83 -6.70 7.03
C ARG A 74 9.64 -7.99 7.06
N ALA A 75 9.09 -9.08 7.58
CA ALA A 75 9.80 -10.35 7.63
C ALA A 75 9.80 -11.08 6.27
N ARG A 76 9.16 -10.51 5.24
CA ARG A 76 8.80 -11.19 3.99
C ARG A 76 9.10 -10.36 2.72
N LEU A 77 9.75 -9.19 2.87
CA LEU A 77 10.13 -8.24 1.81
C LEU A 77 11.61 -7.90 1.94
#